data_AF-A0A8T5T5N7-F1
#
_entry.id   AF-A0A8T5T5N7-F1
#
_cell.length_a   1.000
_cell.length_b   1.000
_cell.length_c   1.000
_cell.angle_alpha   90.00
_cell.angle_beta   90.00
_cell.angle_gamma   90.00
#
_symmetry.space_group_name_H-M   'P 1'
#
loop_
_entity.id
_entity.type
_entity.pdbx_description
1 polymer ?
#
loop_
_entity_poly.entity_id
_entity_poly.type
_entity_poly.pdbx_seq_one_letter_code
_entity_poly.pdbx_strand_id
1 'polypeptide(L)' 'METLENSVFDSLVLTGPLNCLPYKISQAILKPIYLENHTPFLVFDVDISAVSPNTRRLINANIEQIKRRRK' A
#
# COMPACT_ATOMS: atom_id res chain seq x y z
N MET A 1 4.21 -1.41 15.30
CA MET A 1 4.39 -2.41 14.22
C MET A 1 3.76 -3.76 14.57
N GLU A 2 2.80 -3.80 15.49
CA GLU A 2 2.06 -5.02 15.82
C GLU A 2 1.35 -5.64 14.60
N THR A 3 0.91 -4.78 13.66
CA THR A 3 0.34 -5.16 12.36
C THR A 3 1.37 -5.67 11.34
N LEU A 4 2.65 -5.83 11.67
CA LEU A 4 3.65 -6.43 10.78
C LEU A 4 4.18 -7.73 11.39
N GLU A 5 4.41 -7.74 12.70
CA GLU A 5 4.99 -8.89 13.41
C GLU A 5 4.04 -10.09 13.53
N ASN A 6 2.72 -9.87 13.55
CA ASN A 6 1.68 -10.91 13.61
C ASN A 6 0.61 -10.75 12.53
N SER A 7 0.95 -10.10 11.42
CA SER A 7 -0.05 -9.78 10.40
C SER A 7 -0.43 -10.98 9.54
N VAL A 8 -1.74 -11.24 9.46
CA VAL A 8 -2.37 -12.12 8.48
C VAL A 8 -2.47 -11.50 7.09
N PHE A 9 -1.96 -10.28 6.89
CA PHE A 9 -1.98 -9.56 5.63
C PHE A 9 -0.64 -9.65 4.89
N ASP A 10 -0.72 -9.86 3.58
CA ASP A 10 0.45 -9.96 2.70
C ASP A 10 0.97 -8.63 2.15
N SER A 11 0.18 -7.55 2.28
CA SER A 11 0.49 -6.24 1.72
C SER A 11 -0.37 -5.16 2.37
N LEU A 12 0.13 -3.93 2.36
CA LEU A 12 -0.64 -2.75 2.73
C LEU A 12 -0.94 -1.88 1.49
N VAL A 13 -2.18 -1.45 1.37
CA VAL A 13 -2.61 -0.40 0.43
C VAL A 13 -3.01 0.82 1.25
N LEU A 14 -2.30 1.93 1.05
CA LEU A 14 -2.56 3.21 1.68
C LEU A 14 -3.19 4.17 0.67
N THR A 15 -4.39 4.66 0.98
CA THR A 15 -5.13 5.62 0.15
C THR A 15 -5.50 6.85 0.96
N GLY A 16 -5.55 8.01 0.31
CA GLY A 16 -5.95 9.25 0.97
C GLY A 16 -5.92 10.46 0.03
N PRO A 17 -6.40 11.62 0.50
CA PRO A 17 -6.56 12.81 -0.32
C PRO A 17 -5.21 13.37 -0.76
N LEU A 18 -5.12 13.81 -2.02
CA LEU A 18 -3.87 14.35 -2.60
C LEU A 18 -3.24 15.47 -1.74
N ASN A 19 -4.07 16.37 -1.20
CA ASN A 19 -3.64 17.55 -0.45
C ASN A 19 -3.86 17.43 1.07
N CYS A 20 -3.78 16.22 1.62
CA CYS A 20 -3.92 15.97 3.05
C CYS A 20 -2.54 15.81 3.72
N LEU A 21 -2.12 16.80 4.50
CA LEU A 21 -0.82 16.77 5.19
C LEU A 21 -0.68 15.58 6.16
N PRO A 22 -1.68 15.25 7.03
CA PRO A 22 -1.61 14.04 7.85
C PRO A 22 -1.36 12.77 7.04
N TYR A 23 -2.01 12.64 5.89
CA TYR A 23 -1.84 11.50 4.99
C TYR A 23 -0.43 11.43 4.39
N LYS A 24 0.11 12.56 3.93
CA LYS A 24 1.50 12.64 3.43
C LYS A 24 2.52 12.31 4.52
N ILE A 25 2.27 12.73 5.77
CA ILE A 25 3.10 12.35 6.93
C ILE A 25 3.02 10.83 7.16
N SER A 26 1.84 10.23 7.15
CA SER A 26 1.68 8.77 7.28
C SER A 26 2.42 8.02 6.17
N GLN A 27 2.34 8.49 4.91
CA GLN A 27 3.11 7.91 3.81
C GLN A 27 4.63 7.94 4.08
N ALA A 28 5.15 9.09 4.51
CA ALA A 28 6.58 9.26 4.77
C ALA A 28 7.08 8.37 5.92
N ILE A 29 6.26 8.16 6.95
CA ILE A 29 6.58 7.28 8.08
C ILE A 29 6.50 5.80 7.68
N LEU A 30 5.43 5.40 6.99
CA LEU A 30 5.15 3.98 6.71
C LEU A 30 6.01 3.43 5.56
N LYS A 31 6.37 4.24 4.57
CA LYS A 31 7.13 3.78 3.40
C LYS A 31 8.47 3.11 3.75
N PRO A 32 9.37 3.71 4.57
CA PRO A 32 10.63 3.04 4.94
C PRO A 32 10.36 1.77 5.75
N ILE A 33 9.42 1.80 6.69
CA ILE A 33 9.06 0.65 7.54
C ILE A 33 8.68 -0.57 6.70
N TYR A 34 7.75 -0.41 5.76
CA TYR A 34 7.27 -1.54 4.94
C TYR A 34 8.34 -2.01 3.94
N LEU A 35 9.18 -1.08 3.46
CA LEU A 35 10.31 -1.42 2.59
C LEU A 35 11.34 -2.30 3.32
N GLU A 36 11.73 -1.93 4.54
CA GLU A 36 12.67 -2.66 5.39
C GLU A 36 12.15 -4.05 5.77
N ASN A 37 10.83 -4.17 5.99
CA ASN A 37 10.18 -5.44 6.30
C ASN A 37 9.82 -6.27 5.04
N HIS A 38 10.31 -5.87 3.86
CA HIS A 38 10.04 -6.54 2.57
C HIS A 38 8.54 -6.78 2.25
N THR A 39 7.67 -6.00 2.89
CA THR A 39 6.23 -6.14 2.78
C THR A 39 5.73 -5.23 1.66
N PRO A 40 5.06 -5.77 0.62
CA PRO A 40 4.54 -4.96 -0.47
C PRO A 40 3.65 -3.82 0.04
N PHE A 41 3.96 -2.59 -0.40
CA PHE A 41 3.27 -1.38 0.02
C PHE A 41 2.87 -0.55 -1.19
N LEU A 42 1.57 -0.39 -1.40
CA LEU A 42 1.01 0.45 -2.46
C LEU A 42 0.45 1.73 -1.86
N VAL A 43 0.71 2.84 -2.53
CA VAL A 43 0.26 4.17 -2.09
C VAL A 43 -0.47 4.84 -3.24
N PHE A 44 -1.69 5.29 -2.98
CA PHE A 44 -2.53 5.95 -3.97
C PHE A 44 -3.09 7.25 -3.43
N ASP A 45 -2.71 8.36 -4.06
CA ASP A 45 -3.43 9.60 -3.86
C ASP A 45 -4.78 9.49 -4.59
N VAL A 46 -5.87 9.66 -3.85
CA VAL A 46 -7.23 9.61 -4.39
C VAL A 46 -7.85 11.00 -4.32
N ASP A 47 -8.29 11.51 -5.46
CA ASP A 47 -9.38 12.49 -5.45
C ASP A 47 -10.67 11.75 -5.14
N ILE A 48 -11.69 12.45 -4.63
CA ILE A 48 -13.00 11.91 -4.19
C ILE A 48 -13.76 11.15 -5.32
N SER A 49 -13.16 11.05 -6.51
CA SER A 49 -13.65 10.33 -7.68
C SER A 49 -13.25 8.84 -7.70
N ALA A 50 -13.83 8.10 -8.64
CA ALA A 50 -13.67 6.66 -8.80
C ALA A 50 -12.20 6.22 -8.93
N VAL A 51 -11.91 5.00 -8.45
CA VAL A 51 -10.59 4.34 -8.56
C VAL A 51 -10.10 4.39 -9.99
N SER A 52 -8.93 5.02 -10.21
CA SER A 52 -8.36 5.12 -11.56
C SER A 52 -8.07 3.73 -12.16
N PRO A 53 -8.17 3.55 -13.48
CA PRO A 53 -7.76 2.30 -14.13
C PRO A 53 -6.33 1.88 -13.79
N ASN A 54 -5.43 2.85 -13.58
CA ASN A 54 -4.04 2.61 -13.18
C ASN A 54 -3.96 2.03 -11.76
N THR A 55 -4.71 2.58 -10.80
CA THR A 55 -4.82 2.04 -9.44
C THR A 55 -5.27 0.58 -9.46
N ARG A 56 -6.32 0.26 -10.24
CA ARG A 56 -6.81 -1.12 -10.37
C ARG A 56 -5.75 -2.06 -10.96
N ARG A 57 -5.03 -1.63 -12.01
CA ARG A 57 -3.95 -2.42 -12.62
C ARG A 57 -2.82 -2.71 -11.63
N LEU A 58 -2.42 -1.71 -10.84
CA LEU A 58 -1.36 -1.86 -9.84
C LEU A 58 -1.75 -2.79 -8.70
N ILE A 59 -3.00 -2.71 -8.23
CA ILE A 59 -3.53 -3.66 -7.23
C ILE A 59 -3.50 -5.09 -7.79
N ASN A 60 -3.99 -5.31 -9.01
CA ASN A 60 -3.97 -6.64 -9.63
C ASN A 60 -2.54 -7.18 -9.79
N ALA A 61 -1.60 -6.35 -10.22
CA ALA A 61 -0.19 -6.74 -10.35
C ALA A 61 0.43 -7.13 -9.00
N ASN A 62 0.12 -6.37 -7.95
CA ASN A 62 0.56 -6.67 -6.58
C ASN A 62 -0.02 -8.02 -6.08
N ILE A 63 -1.31 -8.29 -6.31
CA ILE A 63 -1.94 -9.58 -5.98
C ILE A 63 -1.20 -10.73 -6.66
N GLU A 64 -0.92 -10.62 -7.96
CA GLU A 64 -0.21 -11.67 -8.70
C GLU A 64 1.24 -11.84 -8.23
N GLN A 65 1.92 -10.75 -7.86
CA GLN A 65 3.26 -10.81 -7.27
C GLN A 65 3.26 -11.55 -5.92
N ILE A 66 2.29 -11.28 -5.05
CA ILE A 66 2.15 -11.98 -3.75
C ILE A 66 1.93 -13.48 -3.97
N LYS A 67 1.01 -13.85 -4.86
CA LYS A 67 0.72 -15.26 -5.18
C LYS A 67 1.96 -16.01 -5.65
N ARG A 68 2.85 -15.36 -6.41
CA ARG A 68 4.12 -15.95 -6.88
C ARG A 68 5.14 -16.15 -5.77
N ARG A 69 5.17 -15.28 -4.75
CA ARG A 69 6.10 -15.41 -3.60
C ARG A 69 5.73 -16.53 -2.64
N ARG A 70 4.46 -16.96 -2.62
CA ARG A 70 3.94 -18.04 -1.76
C ARG A 70 4.05 -19.44 -2.38
N LYS A 71 4.44 -19.54 -3.66
CA LYS A 71 4.78 -20.81 -4.31
C LYS A 71 6.23 -21.17 -4.05
#